data_AF-A0ABD3P7F7-F1
#
_entry.id   AF-A0ABD3P7F7-F1
#
_cell.length_a   1.000
_cell.length_b   1.000
_cell.length_c   1.000
_cell.angle_alpha   90.00
_cell.angle_beta   90.00
_cell.angle_gamma   90.00
#
_symmetry.space_group_name_H-M   'P 1'
#
loop_
_entity.id
_entity.type
_entity.pdbx_description
1 polymer ?
#
loop_
_entity_poly.entity_id
_entity_poly.type
_entity_poly.pdbx_seq_one_letter_code
_entity_poly.pdbx_strand_id
1 'polypeptide(L)'
;MAAVSGTAASIRAATDSETFDLAGHDRPVLSSFPSPPPLERNNARQAANIGNTIRDAFSEPFHHLDRMIRITFVVGAGKLSRQKYDDKAMLALTSTLRQLDYVEDRGASCVDECAGCYKTQHDTGKNLFTVVVFPRLAGRGNDDDGGGGGGGGRGASSSSSPSEYPIPIPLEEGTPVHAILLASEDAFAKMAPSMCPSWSEKKMCSEVLNLAVETIRAIDDKLISGTPLTDDENSFYDATGGADSVAAKVECVRKLMHEQVERGQMTRRELDRLLRQVEERIASLDEDIDSALRNAREGDAGRLTSQKEKAEARRRMLEGREARPSHTLKHEARITALRAQLRPLLKLEQSTRGKLLSIKETKELAAKDGLLEEISDLEGASRGWFEEDDAFEARLRDSRERRNPPGKAAPGGKGTKNPGTGSRSAGDVAWLTPGGLAAKQTALGKKASAASKSKPKSGGGVFAAMMIGSDSDSD
;
A
#
# COMPACT_ATOMS: atom_id res chain seq x y z
N MET A 1 -22.31 9.24 33.05
CA MET A 1 -23.61 9.35 32.36
C MET A 1 -24.42 10.54 32.87
N ALA A 2 -24.27 11.69 32.22
CA ALA A 2 -25.33 12.69 32.19
C ALA A 2 -26.48 12.21 31.28
N ALA A 3 -27.69 12.74 31.44
CA ALA A 3 -28.81 12.42 30.56
C ALA A 3 -28.68 13.19 29.23
N VAL A 4 -27.92 12.61 28.28
CA VAL A 4 -27.80 13.11 26.91
C VAL A 4 -29.20 13.19 26.28
N SER A 5 -29.51 14.29 25.59
CA SER A 5 -30.84 14.53 25.02
C SER A 5 -30.78 15.16 23.62
N GLY A 6 -31.91 15.14 22.90
CA GLY A 6 -31.99 15.64 21.53
C GLY A 6 -31.06 14.89 20.56
N THR A 7 -30.49 15.61 19.58
CA THR A 7 -29.68 15.03 18.50
C THR A 7 -28.46 14.25 19.02
N ALA A 8 -27.84 14.65 20.13
CA ALA A 8 -26.73 13.91 20.74
C ALA A 8 -27.16 12.51 21.21
N ALA A 9 -28.40 12.36 21.70
CA ALA A 9 -28.96 11.07 22.08
C ALA A 9 -29.27 10.20 20.85
N SER A 10 -29.72 10.81 19.73
CA SER A 10 -29.88 10.10 18.46
C SER A 10 -28.53 9.59 17.92
N ILE A 11 -27.48 10.41 17.96
CA ILE A 11 -26.13 10.01 17.54
C ILE A 11 -25.62 8.84 18.40
N ARG A 12 -25.79 8.89 19.73
CA ARG A 12 -25.39 7.79 20.62
C ARG A 12 -26.32 6.57 20.59
N ALA A 13 -27.52 6.69 20.02
CA ALA A 13 -28.42 5.55 19.78
C ALA A 13 -28.20 4.87 18.41
N ALA A 14 -27.39 5.48 17.52
CA ALA A 14 -27.06 4.89 16.23
C ALA A 14 -26.38 3.52 16.42
N THR A 15 -26.83 2.54 15.64
CA THR A 15 -26.27 1.17 15.55
C THR A 15 -25.70 0.88 14.16
N ASP A 16 -25.96 1.78 13.21
CA ASP A 16 -25.55 1.70 11.82
C ASP A 16 -24.93 3.03 11.34
N SER A 17 -24.43 3.03 10.11
CA SER A 17 -23.75 4.21 9.54
C SER A 17 -24.73 5.28 9.07
N GLU A 18 -25.08 6.20 9.97
CA GLU A 18 -26.11 7.23 9.77
C GLU A 18 -25.58 8.57 9.21
N THR A 19 -26.51 9.45 8.80
CA THR A 19 -26.21 10.80 8.30
C THR A 19 -27.12 11.83 8.96
N PHE A 20 -26.52 12.82 9.62
CA PHE A 20 -27.18 13.89 10.36
C PHE A 20 -27.02 15.22 9.62
N ASP A 21 -28.13 15.87 9.29
CA ASP A 21 -28.13 17.17 8.63
C ASP A 21 -28.15 18.31 9.67
N LEU A 22 -27.17 19.21 9.62
CA LEU A 22 -27.09 20.36 10.52
C LEU A 22 -27.81 21.61 9.98
N ALA A 23 -28.45 21.52 8.81
CA ALA A 23 -29.29 22.58 8.26
C ALA A 23 -30.41 22.95 9.25
N GLY A 24 -30.46 24.24 9.66
CA GLY A 24 -31.56 24.74 10.49
C GLY A 24 -31.56 24.28 11.95
N HIS A 25 -30.42 23.90 12.53
CA HIS A 25 -30.21 23.62 13.97
C HIS A 25 -30.41 24.85 14.90
N ASP A 26 -31.24 25.81 14.48
CA ASP A 26 -31.42 27.17 15.01
C ASP A 26 -32.90 27.48 15.32
N ARG A 27 -33.77 26.45 15.37
CA ARG A 27 -35.18 26.61 15.77
C ARG A 27 -35.36 26.39 17.28
N PRO A 28 -35.56 27.45 18.09
CA PRO A 28 -36.01 27.25 19.46
C PRO A 28 -37.39 26.59 19.48
N VAL A 29 -37.60 25.67 20.43
CA VAL A 29 -38.95 25.18 20.78
C VAL A 29 -39.77 26.40 21.22
N LEU A 30 -40.99 26.55 20.70
CA LEU A 30 -41.78 27.77 20.89
C LEU A 30 -42.08 28.04 22.37
N SER A 31 -41.35 28.99 22.94
CA SER A 31 -41.73 29.78 24.11
C SER A 31 -41.83 31.25 23.66
N SER A 32 -42.80 31.97 24.21
CA SER A 32 -43.40 33.14 23.56
C SER A 32 -42.68 34.47 23.81
N PHE A 33 -42.71 35.35 22.79
CA PHE A 33 -42.24 36.76 22.77
C PHE A 33 -40.71 36.99 22.92
N PRO A 34 -40.19 38.17 22.51
CA PRO A 34 -40.37 38.75 21.17
C PRO A 34 -39.04 39.23 20.51
N SER A 35 -39.12 39.51 19.20
CA SER A 35 -38.07 40.08 18.33
C SER A 35 -36.82 39.20 18.07
N PRO A 36 -36.44 38.96 16.79
CA PRO A 36 -35.24 38.22 16.47
C PRO A 36 -33.96 39.02 16.80
N PRO A 37 -32.88 38.40 17.31
CA PRO A 37 -31.59 39.06 17.47
C PRO A 37 -30.91 39.38 16.11
N PRO A 38 -29.92 40.29 16.09
CA PRO A 38 -29.05 40.50 14.92
C PRO A 38 -28.38 39.18 14.49
N LEU A 39 -28.23 38.99 13.18
CA LEU A 39 -27.75 37.74 12.55
C LEU A 39 -26.49 37.16 13.22
N GLU A 40 -25.48 38.00 13.49
CA GLU A 40 -24.22 37.58 14.12
C GLU A 40 -24.38 36.87 15.47
N ARG A 41 -25.42 37.22 16.24
CA ARG A 41 -25.73 36.58 17.53
C ARG A 41 -26.39 35.20 17.38
N ASN A 42 -26.97 34.91 16.22
CA ASN A 42 -27.59 33.62 15.94
C ASN A 42 -26.51 32.61 15.52
N ASN A 43 -25.65 32.93 14.53
CA ASN A 43 -24.52 32.08 14.16
C ASN A 43 -23.61 31.74 15.36
N ALA A 44 -23.33 32.72 16.25
CA ALA A 44 -22.54 32.46 17.45
C ALA A 44 -23.20 31.46 18.43
N ARG A 45 -24.54 31.44 18.51
CA ARG A 45 -25.30 30.46 19.28
C ARG A 45 -25.39 29.11 18.57
N GLN A 46 -25.57 29.10 17.25
CA GLN A 46 -25.65 27.89 16.44
C GLN A 46 -24.32 27.11 16.49
N ALA A 47 -23.18 27.79 16.36
CA ALA A 47 -21.86 27.20 16.54
C ALA A 47 -21.68 26.57 17.94
N ALA A 48 -22.14 27.25 19.00
CA ALA A 48 -22.10 26.72 20.37
C ALA A 48 -23.04 25.50 20.57
N ASN A 49 -24.23 25.52 19.96
CA ASN A 49 -25.17 24.39 20.01
C ASN A 49 -24.60 23.16 19.29
N ILE A 50 -23.95 23.34 18.13
CA ILE A 50 -23.25 22.28 17.40
C ILE A 50 -22.12 21.71 18.27
N GLY A 51 -21.28 22.58 18.86
CA GLY A 51 -20.19 22.15 19.74
C GLY A 51 -20.68 21.37 20.96
N ASN A 52 -21.73 21.82 21.64
CA ASN A 52 -22.32 21.07 22.75
C ASN A 52 -22.89 19.71 22.29
N THR A 53 -23.62 19.67 21.17
CA THR A 53 -24.18 18.41 20.61
C THR A 53 -23.09 17.40 20.28
N ILE A 54 -21.97 17.84 19.69
CA ILE A 54 -20.82 16.98 19.35
C ILE A 54 -20.08 16.54 20.61
N ARG A 55 -19.92 17.43 21.61
CA ARG A 55 -19.32 17.09 22.91
C ARG A 55 -20.14 16.03 23.65
N ASP A 56 -21.44 16.21 23.78
CA ASP A 56 -22.34 15.28 24.48
C ASP A 56 -22.48 13.93 23.76
N ALA A 57 -22.24 13.90 22.45
CA ALA A 57 -22.27 12.70 21.62
C ALA A 57 -20.97 11.87 21.63
N PHE A 58 -19.79 12.52 21.68
CA PHE A 58 -18.49 11.86 21.46
C PHE A 58 -17.50 11.96 22.63
N SER A 59 -17.86 12.58 23.76
CA SER A 59 -16.99 12.66 24.95
C SER A 59 -16.84 11.35 25.73
N GLU A 60 -17.77 10.41 25.57
CA GLU A 60 -17.71 9.05 26.12
C GLU A 60 -17.70 8.05 24.94
N PRO A 61 -16.92 6.94 25.00
CA PRO A 61 -16.97 5.89 23.99
C PRO A 61 -18.36 5.27 23.78
N PHE A 62 -18.52 4.58 22.66
CA PHE A 62 -19.72 3.84 22.29
C PHE A 62 -19.60 2.41 22.83
N HIS A 63 -20.46 2.06 23.78
CA HIS A 63 -20.43 0.77 24.51
C HIS A 63 -21.33 -0.31 23.90
N HIS A 64 -22.15 0.02 22.91
CA HIS A 64 -23.20 -0.82 22.33
C HIS A 64 -22.95 -1.20 20.86
N LEU A 65 -21.73 -0.94 20.36
CA LEU A 65 -21.36 -1.14 18.95
C LEU A 65 -20.41 -2.32 18.79
N ASP A 66 -20.93 -3.42 18.23
CA ASP A 66 -20.14 -4.62 17.89
C ASP A 66 -19.23 -4.43 16.66
N ARG A 67 -19.35 -3.29 15.96
CA ARG A 67 -18.61 -2.97 14.72
C ARG A 67 -18.38 -1.47 14.55
N MET A 68 -17.32 -1.09 13.84
CA MET A 68 -17.12 0.28 13.39
C MET A 68 -18.28 0.75 12.50
N ILE A 69 -18.78 1.96 12.78
CA ILE A 69 -19.76 2.68 11.96
C ILE A 69 -19.18 4.04 11.55
N ARG A 70 -19.79 4.71 10.57
CA ARG A 70 -19.49 6.12 10.27
C ARG A 70 -20.69 6.99 10.59
N ILE A 71 -20.47 8.08 11.33
CA ILE A 71 -21.47 9.13 11.56
C ILE A 71 -21.15 10.29 10.62
N THR A 72 -22.03 10.55 9.64
CA THR A 72 -21.78 11.60 8.64
C THR A 72 -22.58 12.85 8.97
N PHE A 73 -21.92 13.99 9.17
CA PHE A 73 -22.57 15.28 9.37
C PHE A 73 -22.60 16.07 8.05
N VAL A 74 -23.77 16.55 7.63
CA VAL A 74 -23.86 17.54 6.55
C VAL A 74 -23.68 18.92 7.17
N VAL A 75 -22.55 19.56 6.86
CA VAL A 75 -22.10 20.82 7.49
C VAL A 75 -22.23 22.03 6.56
N GLY A 76 -22.43 21.81 5.26
CA GLY A 76 -22.53 22.85 4.25
C GLY A 76 -23.02 22.30 2.91
N ALA A 77 -23.36 23.20 1.99
CA ALA A 77 -23.70 22.83 0.62
C ALA A 77 -23.27 23.92 -0.39
N GLY A 78 -22.98 23.51 -1.61
CA GLY A 78 -22.67 24.39 -2.73
C GLY A 78 -23.90 25.13 -3.28
N LYS A 79 -23.66 26.06 -4.21
CA LYS A 79 -24.64 27.02 -4.76
C LYS A 79 -25.92 26.42 -5.38
N LEU A 80 -25.96 25.11 -5.61
CA LEU A 80 -27.11 24.38 -6.15
C LEU A 80 -28.10 23.90 -5.07
N SER A 81 -27.68 23.77 -3.80
CA SER A 81 -28.61 23.43 -2.72
C SER A 81 -29.41 24.64 -2.26
N ARG A 82 -30.65 24.40 -1.83
CA ARG A 82 -31.57 25.42 -1.27
C ARG A 82 -31.57 25.45 0.26
N GLN A 83 -30.89 24.50 0.90
CA GLN A 83 -30.76 24.45 2.37
C GLN A 83 -29.76 25.51 2.84
N LYS A 84 -30.05 26.15 3.98
CA LYS A 84 -29.14 27.10 4.62
C LYS A 84 -28.37 26.42 5.74
N TYR A 85 -27.06 26.49 5.64
CA TYR A 85 -26.10 26.09 6.67
C TYR A 85 -25.47 27.34 7.29
N ASP A 86 -24.88 27.19 8.47
CA ASP A 86 -24.03 28.23 9.06
C ASP A 86 -22.61 28.07 8.50
N ASP A 87 -22.02 29.16 8.00
CA ASP A 87 -20.64 29.18 7.48
C ASP A 87 -19.63 28.69 8.53
N LYS A 88 -19.97 28.75 9.82
CA LYS A 88 -19.14 28.28 10.94
C LYS A 88 -19.43 26.84 11.39
N ALA A 89 -20.42 26.14 10.83
CA ALA A 89 -20.80 24.79 11.27
C ALA A 89 -19.65 23.77 11.17
N MET A 90 -18.93 23.76 10.04
CA MET A 90 -17.75 22.89 9.84
C MET A 90 -16.63 23.21 10.83
N LEU A 91 -16.38 24.49 11.10
CA LEU A 91 -15.34 24.93 12.03
C LEU A 91 -15.70 24.58 13.48
N ALA A 92 -16.96 24.79 13.89
CA ALA A 92 -17.46 24.43 15.22
C ALA A 92 -17.36 22.92 15.48
N LEU A 93 -17.76 22.10 14.50
CA LEU A 93 -17.71 20.65 14.61
C LEU A 93 -16.26 20.13 14.65
N THR A 94 -15.41 20.52 13.70
CA THR A 94 -14.01 20.03 13.65
C THR A 94 -13.12 20.57 14.77
N SER A 95 -13.39 21.75 15.32
CA SER A 95 -12.70 22.25 16.52
C SER A 95 -13.17 21.54 17.79
N THR A 96 -14.46 21.17 17.89
CA THR A 96 -14.96 20.38 19.01
C THR A 96 -14.42 18.96 18.99
N LEU A 97 -14.36 18.30 17.82
CA LEU A 97 -13.74 16.97 17.70
C LEU A 97 -12.27 16.99 18.15
N ARG A 98 -11.49 18.00 17.72
CA ARG A 98 -10.10 18.17 18.18
C ARG A 98 -9.97 18.46 19.68
N GLN A 99 -10.99 19.02 20.34
CA GLN A 99 -11.06 19.16 21.81
C GLN A 99 -11.42 17.85 22.54
N LEU A 100 -11.72 16.77 21.81
CA LEU A 100 -11.97 15.42 22.32
C LEU A 100 -10.84 14.45 21.88
N ASP A 101 -9.71 15.00 21.42
CA ASP A 101 -8.57 14.28 20.87
C ASP A 101 -8.90 13.41 19.63
N TYR A 102 -9.91 13.80 18.84
CA TYR A 102 -10.16 13.18 17.54
C TYR A 102 -9.22 13.74 16.47
N VAL A 103 -8.60 12.84 15.69
CA VAL A 103 -7.59 13.16 14.67
C VAL A 103 -8.24 13.34 13.29
N GLU A 104 -7.73 14.27 12.48
CA GLU A 104 -8.15 14.39 11.07
C GLU A 104 -7.33 13.46 10.18
N ASP A 105 -7.96 12.41 9.64
CA ASP A 105 -7.34 11.49 8.69
C ASP A 105 -8.20 11.38 7.42
N ARG A 106 -7.67 11.85 6.29
CA ARG A 106 -8.37 11.81 5.00
C ARG A 106 -8.55 10.39 4.45
N GLY A 107 -7.68 9.46 4.86
CA GLY A 107 -7.78 8.02 4.55
C GLY A 107 -8.95 7.34 5.26
N ALA A 108 -9.28 7.77 6.49
CA ALA A 108 -10.12 7.08 7.46
C ALA A 108 -11.36 6.38 6.86
N SER A 109 -11.53 5.10 7.20
CA SER A 109 -12.57 4.25 6.64
C SER A 109 -13.29 3.46 7.73
N CYS A 110 -14.29 2.66 7.38
CA CYS A 110 -15.05 1.85 8.35
C CYS A 110 -14.25 0.60 8.80
N VAL A 111 -13.06 0.80 9.34
CA VAL A 111 -12.21 -0.20 9.99
C VAL A 111 -11.95 0.22 11.43
N ASP A 112 -11.74 -0.75 12.32
CA ASP A 112 -11.60 -0.49 13.76
C ASP A 112 -10.38 0.40 14.10
N GLU A 113 -9.33 0.35 13.28
CA GLU A 113 -8.12 1.18 13.37
C GLU A 113 -8.40 2.69 13.20
N CYS A 114 -9.52 3.06 12.57
CA CYS A 114 -9.93 4.47 12.40
C CYS A 114 -10.77 5.00 13.58
N ALA A 115 -10.91 4.26 14.68
CA ALA A 115 -11.66 4.69 15.85
C ALA A 115 -11.11 6.00 16.44
N GLY A 116 -11.93 7.05 16.54
CA GLY A 116 -11.48 8.38 16.97
C GLY A 116 -10.93 9.26 15.85
N CYS A 117 -10.98 8.84 14.59
CA CYS A 117 -10.67 9.69 13.45
C CYS A 117 -11.91 10.44 12.90
N TYR A 118 -11.68 11.54 12.20
CA TYR A 118 -12.68 12.19 11.36
C TYR A 118 -12.09 12.63 10.03
N LYS A 119 -12.94 12.88 9.02
CA LYS A 119 -12.53 13.47 7.75
C LYS A 119 -13.55 14.39 7.13
N THR A 120 -13.07 15.47 6.52
CA THR A 120 -13.87 16.35 5.67
C THR A 120 -14.02 15.74 4.28
N GLN A 121 -15.22 15.74 3.70
CA GLN A 121 -15.47 15.33 2.32
C GLN A 121 -16.33 16.37 1.59
N HIS A 122 -16.02 16.60 0.31
CA HIS A 122 -16.87 17.37 -0.59
C HIS A 122 -17.44 16.41 -1.64
N ASP A 123 -18.75 16.13 -1.55
CA ASP A 123 -19.48 15.37 -2.56
C ASP A 123 -19.82 16.32 -3.71
N THR A 124 -18.97 16.36 -4.73
CA THR A 124 -19.13 17.24 -5.91
C THR A 124 -20.37 16.89 -6.74
N GLY A 125 -20.83 15.63 -6.70
CA GLY A 125 -22.05 15.19 -7.38
C GLY A 125 -23.31 15.72 -6.70
N LYS A 126 -23.37 15.69 -5.36
CA LYS A 126 -24.51 16.24 -4.59
C LYS A 126 -24.35 17.71 -4.21
N ASN A 127 -23.18 18.29 -4.43
CA ASN A 127 -22.78 19.62 -3.95
C ASN A 127 -22.92 19.76 -2.42
N LEU A 128 -22.49 18.75 -1.66
CA LEU A 128 -22.56 18.74 -0.19
C LEU A 128 -21.16 18.72 0.44
N PHE A 129 -20.97 19.53 1.48
CA PHE A 129 -19.82 19.44 2.37
C PHE A 129 -20.21 18.63 3.59
N THR A 130 -19.48 17.55 3.85
CA THR A 130 -19.71 16.65 4.98
C THR A 130 -18.48 16.48 5.84
N VAL A 131 -18.69 16.11 7.10
CA VAL A 131 -17.64 15.60 7.99
C VAL A 131 -18.05 14.21 8.45
N VAL A 132 -17.24 13.21 8.13
CA VAL A 132 -17.45 11.81 8.51
C VAL A 132 -16.63 11.53 9.77
N VAL A 133 -17.28 11.06 10.83
CA VAL A 133 -16.68 10.78 12.14
C VAL A 133 -16.78 9.29 12.43
N PHE A 134 -15.68 8.70 12.92
CA PHE A 134 -15.60 7.30 13.30
C PHE A 134 -15.55 7.22 14.84
N PRO A 135 -16.62 6.77 15.52
CA PRO A 135 -16.71 6.84 16.97
C PRO A 135 -15.67 5.95 17.67
N ARG A 136 -15.17 6.38 18.83
CA ARG A 136 -14.39 5.49 19.72
C ARG A 136 -15.30 4.38 20.25
N LEU A 137 -14.85 3.14 20.15
CA LEU A 137 -15.54 1.95 20.65
C LEU A 137 -14.98 1.55 22.02
N ALA A 138 -15.84 1.16 22.97
CA ALA A 138 -15.39 0.66 24.26
C ALA A 138 -14.88 -0.80 24.18
N GLY A 139 -13.93 -1.17 25.05
CA GLY A 139 -13.52 -2.58 25.23
C GLY A 139 -12.71 -3.21 24.08
N ARG A 140 -12.16 -2.40 23.17
CA ARG A 140 -11.29 -2.85 22.07
C ARG A 140 -9.85 -2.33 22.12
N GLY A 141 -9.42 -1.83 23.29
CA GLY A 141 -8.01 -1.54 23.58
C GLY A 141 -7.75 -0.14 24.11
N ASN A 142 -8.23 0.19 25.32
CA ASN A 142 -7.68 1.29 26.13
C ASN A 142 -8.01 1.13 27.63
N ASP A 143 -7.78 -0.06 28.18
CA ASP A 143 -7.93 -0.37 29.60
C ASP A 143 -6.54 -0.54 30.25
N ASP A 144 -5.95 0.56 30.72
CA ASP A 144 -4.76 0.54 31.59
C ASP A 144 -5.05 1.30 32.90
N ASP A 145 -5.43 0.55 33.94
CA ASP A 145 -5.28 0.96 35.34
C ASP A 145 -5.08 -0.26 36.26
N GLY A 146 -3.81 -0.56 36.54
CA GLY A 146 -3.37 -1.14 37.82
C GLY A 146 -3.79 -2.57 38.20
N GLY A 147 -3.03 -3.59 37.76
CA GLY A 147 -3.17 -4.96 38.29
C GLY A 147 -2.05 -5.93 37.92
N GLY A 148 -0.99 -6.01 38.74
CA GLY A 148 0.20 -6.80 38.40
C GLY A 148 0.07 -8.33 38.59
N GLY A 149 0.56 -9.11 37.61
CA GLY A 149 0.71 -10.56 37.69
C GLY A 149 1.62 -11.10 36.58
N GLY A 150 2.79 -11.64 36.92
CA GLY A 150 3.82 -11.99 35.95
C GLY A 150 3.63 -13.34 35.25
N GLY A 151 3.80 -13.36 33.92
CA GLY A 151 3.85 -14.58 33.10
C GLY A 151 4.45 -14.27 31.72
N GLY A 152 5.66 -14.78 31.44
CA GLY A 152 6.42 -14.40 30.25
C GLY A 152 5.95 -15.07 28.96
N GLY A 153 5.57 -14.27 27.96
CA GLY A 153 5.32 -14.70 26.59
C GLY A 153 5.92 -13.70 25.60
N ARG A 154 6.73 -14.17 24.63
CA ARG A 154 7.33 -13.31 23.60
C ARG A 154 6.35 -13.04 22.47
N GLY A 155 5.84 -11.82 22.39
CA GLY A 155 5.12 -11.28 21.24
C GLY A 155 5.33 -9.77 21.19
N ALA A 156 6.21 -9.30 20.31
CA ALA A 156 6.47 -7.88 20.14
C ALA A 156 5.45 -7.31 19.13
N SER A 157 4.41 -6.67 19.67
CA SER A 157 3.47 -5.85 18.90
C SER A 157 3.63 -4.41 19.39
N SER A 158 4.14 -3.53 18.54
CA SER A 158 4.39 -2.12 18.84
C SER A 158 3.06 -1.42 19.19
N SER A 159 2.96 -0.84 20.39
CA SER A 159 1.75 -0.12 20.83
C SER A 159 1.65 1.22 20.11
N SER A 160 0.75 1.31 19.13
CA SER A 160 0.54 2.50 18.30
C SER A 160 -0.09 3.65 19.08
N SER A 161 0.75 4.45 19.73
CA SER A 161 0.40 5.85 20.01
C SER A 161 0.16 6.59 18.68
N PRO A 162 -0.62 7.68 18.63
CA PRO A 162 -0.72 8.50 17.43
C PRO A 162 0.67 9.05 17.10
N SER A 163 1.29 8.58 16.00
CA SER A 163 2.63 9.03 15.66
C SER A 163 2.59 10.49 15.20
N GLU A 164 3.36 11.34 15.86
CA GLU A 164 3.51 12.77 15.51
C GLU A 164 4.02 12.93 14.06
N TYR A 165 4.69 11.89 13.55
CA TYR A 165 5.30 11.82 12.23
C TYR A 165 4.64 10.76 11.32
N PRO A 166 4.62 10.97 9.98
CA PRO A 166 4.20 9.96 9.00
C PRO A 166 5.06 8.69 8.96
N ILE A 167 6.27 8.72 9.51
CA ILE A 167 7.13 7.56 9.73
C ILE A 167 7.40 7.42 11.24
N PRO A 168 7.31 6.21 11.82
CA PRO A 168 7.61 5.99 13.22
C PRO A 168 9.08 6.33 13.54
N ILE A 169 9.26 7.08 14.63
CA ILE A 169 10.55 7.40 15.25
C ILE A 169 10.50 6.83 16.68
N PRO A 170 11.50 6.05 17.13
CA PRO A 170 12.65 5.55 16.37
C PRO A 170 12.25 4.52 15.29
N LEU A 171 13.12 4.34 14.29
CA LEU A 171 12.92 3.37 13.20
C LEU A 171 13.07 1.93 13.70
N GLU A 172 12.10 1.06 13.41
CA GLU A 172 12.19 -0.37 13.71
C GLU A 172 13.34 -1.03 12.91
N GLU A 173 14.33 -1.59 13.62
CA GLU A 173 15.50 -2.25 13.02
C GLU A 173 15.11 -3.41 12.09
N GLY A 174 15.88 -3.58 11.02
CA GLY A 174 15.68 -4.67 10.05
C GLY A 174 14.49 -4.49 9.09
N THR A 175 13.65 -3.46 9.29
CA THR A 175 12.58 -3.13 8.34
C THR A 175 13.14 -2.63 6.99
N PRO A 176 12.38 -2.76 5.88
CA PRO A 176 12.75 -2.16 4.59
C PRO A 176 12.95 -0.64 4.68
N VAL A 177 12.15 0.05 5.52
CA VAL A 177 12.21 1.50 5.73
C VAL A 177 13.55 1.89 6.36
N HIS A 178 13.91 1.27 7.49
CA HIS A 178 15.22 1.42 8.13
C HIS A 178 16.37 1.16 7.13
N ALA A 179 16.28 0.08 6.35
CA ALA A 179 17.32 -0.30 5.39
C ALA A 179 17.50 0.69 4.22
N ILE A 180 16.46 1.41 3.76
CA ILE A 180 16.61 2.43 2.70
C ILE A 180 16.99 3.81 3.25
N LEU A 181 16.58 4.13 4.47
CA LEU A 181 16.88 5.42 5.10
C LEU A 181 18.33 5.51 5.58
N LEU A 182 18.85 4.47 6.24
CA LEU A 182 20.25 4.44 6.71
C LEU A 182 21.27 4.06 5.61
N ALA A 183 20.83 3.58 4.44
CA ALA A 183 21.73 3.35 3.32
C ALA A 183 22.23 4.69 2.73
N SER A 184 23.54 4.82 2.53
CA SER A 184 24.09 5.92 1.72
C SER A 184 23.52 5.88 0.29
N GLU A 185 23.39 7.04 -0.38
CA GLU A 185 22.88 7.14 -1.75
C GLU A 185 23.53 6.13 -2.71
N ASP A 186 24.85 5.99 -2.59
CA ASP A 186 25.66 5.14 -3.45
C ASP A 186 25.47 3.64 -3.14
N ALA A 187 25.08 3.26 -1.92
CA ALA A 187 24.64 1.91 -1.60
C ALA A 187 23.18 1.67 -2.05
N PHE A 188 22.30 2.64 -1.79
CA PHE A 188 20.90 2.61 -2.16
C PHE A 188 20.70 2.45 -3.68
N ALA A 189 21.43 3.21 -4.49
CA ALA A 189 21.38 3.12 -5.96
C ALA A 189 21.78 1.74 -6.51
N LYS A 190 22.67 1.02 -5.80
CA LYS A 190 23.08 -0.35 -6.14
C LYS A 190 22.09 -1.41 -5.64
N MET A 191 21.40 -1.13 -4.53
CA MET A 191 20.48 -2.04 -3.83
C MET A 191 19.03 -1.99 -4.37
N ALA A 192 18.52 -0.79 -4.68
CA ALA A 192 17.12 -0.59 -5.09
C ALA A 192 16.69 -1.43 -6.32
N PRO A 193 17.52 -1.64 -7.37
CA PRO A 193 17.16 -2.49 -8.49
C PRO A 193 16.95 -3.98 -8.14
N SER A 194 17.57 -4.49 -7.08
CA SER A 194 17.43 -5.89 -6.64
C SER A 194 16.39 -6.07 -5.54
N MET A 195 16.19 -5.08 -4.66
CA MET A 195 15.25 -5.18 -3.53
C MET A 195 13.83 -4.72 -3.88
N CYS A 196 13.70 -3.83 -4.86
CA CYS A 196 12.41 -3.41 -5.45
C CYS A 196 12.36 -3.79 -6.94
N PRO A 197 12.34 -5.08 -7.31
CA PRO A 197 12.44 -5.51 -8.70
C PRO A 197 11.26 -5.08 -9.59
N SER A 198 10.03 -4.98 -9.07
CA SER A 198 8.85 -4.52 -9.81
C SER A 198 8.81 -2.99 -9.95
N TRP A 199 7.92 -2.48 -10.79
CA TRP A 199 7.61 -1.05 -10.89
C TRP A 199 6.73 -0.59 -9.71
N SER A 200 5.79 -1.42 -9.25
CA SER A 200 4.94 -1.10 -8.08
C SER A 200 5.75 -0.97 -6.79
N GLU A 201 6.70 -1.87 -6.52
CA GLU A 201 7.60 -1.81 -5.36
C GLU A 201 8.49 -0.56 -5.40
N LYS A 202 8.90 -0.11 -6.60
CA LYS A 202 9.61 1.17 -6.75
C LYS A 202 8.69 2.35 -6.48
N LYS A 203 7.44 2.33 -6.96
CA LYS A 203 6.46 3.39 -6.64
C LYS A 203 6.27 3.51 -5.13
N MET A 204 5.98 2.40 -4.44
CA MET A 204 5.79 2.39 -2.98
C MET A 204 7.06 2.84 -2.23
N CYS A 205 8.25 2.40 -2.67
CA CYS A 205 9.53 2.88 -2.13
C CYS A 205 9.71 4.41 -2.30
N SER A 206 9.32 4.97 -3.44
CA SER A 206 9.33 6.42 -3.66
C SER A 206 8.33 7.16 -2.78
N GLU A 207 7.17 6.57 -2.49
CA GLU A 207 6.16 7.17 -1.59
C GLU A 207 6.62 7.15 -0.14
N VAL A 208 7.21 6.04 0.33
CA VAL A 208 7.86 5.95 1.66
C VAL A 208 9.00 6.97 1.80
N LEU A 209 9.82 7.16 0.75
CA LEU A 209 10.89 8.16 0.77
C LEU A 209 10.35 9.61 0.79
N ASN A 210 9.19 9.89 0.18
CA ASN A 210 8.55 11.19 0.31
C ASN A 210 8.03 11.43 1.74
N LEU A 211 7.38 10.45 2.37
CA LEU A 211 6.97 10.52 3.78
C LEU A 211 8.17 10.73 4.73
N ALA A 212 9.35 10.21 4.37
CA ALA A 212 10.58 10.48 5.09
C ALA A 212 11.09 11.92 4.90
N VAL A 213 10.98 12.49 3.69
CA VAL A 213 11.28 13.92 3.45
C VAL A 213 10.31 14.83 4.23
N GLU A 214 9.02 14.48 4.28
CA GLU A 214 8.02 15.20 5.10
C GLU A 214 8.33 15.10 6.60
N THR A 215 8.69 13.91 7.07
CA THR A 215 9.11 13.66 8.47
C THR A 215 10.34 14.51 8.84
N ILE A 216 11.38 14.52 8.00
CA ILE A 216 12.60 15.31 8.26
C ILE A 216 12.31 16.81 8.22
N ARG A 217 11.46 17.29 7.29
CA ARG A 217 11.06 18.71 7.24
C ARG A 217 10.30 19.15 8.50
N ALA A 218 9.46 18.30 9.07
CA ALA A 218 8.79 18.59 10.34
C ALA A 218 9.79 18.62 11.53
N ILE A 219 10.94 17.94 11.43
CA ILE A 219 12.07 18.06 12.37
C ILE A 219 12.86 19.36 12.11
N ASP A 220 13.09 19.74 10.84
CA ASP A 220 13.68 21.04 10.47
C ASP A 220 12.82 22.21 11.01
N ASP A 221 11.49 22.13 10.90
CA ASP A 221 10.57 23.14 11.44
C ASP A 221 10.58 23.21 12.99
N LYS A 222 10.76 22.08 13.69
CA LYS A 222 11.03 22.07 15.14
C LYS A 222 12.34 22.80 15.46
N LEU A 223 13.42 22.52 14.73
CA LEU A 223 14.71 23.20 14.91
C LEU A 223 14.63 24.71 14.62
N ILE A 224 13.98 25.11 13.52
CA ILE A 224 13.82 26.51 13.10
C ILE A 224 12.96 27.30 14.10
N SER A 225 11.92 26.67 14.67
CA SER A 225 11.09 27.28 15.72
C SER A 225 11.76 27.35 17.10
N GLY A 226 12.95 26.75 17.27
CA GLY A 226 13.64 26.65 18.55
C GLY A 226 13.03 25.62 19.52
N THR A 227 12.22 24.70 19.00
CA THR A 227 11.67 23.57 19.74
C THR A 227 12.78 22.52 19.95
N PRO A 228 13.05 22.06 21.19
CA PRO A 228 14.07 21.05 21.42
C PRO A 228 13.63 19.71 20.83
N LEU A 229 14.51 19.06 20.07
CA LEU A 229 14.33 17.68 19.61
C LEU A 229 14.59 16.70 20.75
N THR A 230 13.84 15.60 20.73
CA THR A 230 14.07 14.38 21.53
C THR A 230 15.31 13.62 21.05
N ASP A 231 15.82 12.71 21.89
CA ASP A 231 17.00 11.90 21.55
C ASP A 231 16.77 11.03 20.30
N ASP A 232 15.57 10.48 20.12
CA ASP A 232 15.20 9.65 18.96
C ASP A 232 15.04 10.48 17.67
N GLU A 233 14.51 11.70 17.74
CA GLU A 233 14.44 12.63 16.60
C GLU A 233 15.84 13.08 16.15
N ASN A 234 16.73 13.43 17.09
CA ASN A 234 18.13 13.76 16.78
C ASN A 234 18.82 12.56 16.12
N SER A 235 18.69 11.37 16.70
CA SER A 235 19.25 10.12 16.18
C SER A 235 18.77 9.82 14.76
N PHE A 236 17.47 9.98 14.48
CA PHE A 236 16.88 9.82 13.15
C PHE A 236 17.38 10.87 12.14
N TYR A 237 17.48 12.13 12.55
CA TYR A 237 17.94 13.24 11.71
C TYR A 237 19.41 13.04 11.29
N ASP A 238 20.29 12.76 12.25
CA ASP A 238 21.71 12.47 12.00
C ASP A 238 21.91 11.22 11.14
N ALA A 239 21.13 10.15 11.38
CA ALA A 239 21.27 8.89 10.65
C ALA A 239 20.72 8.93 9.21
N THR A 240 19.75 9.80 8.91
CA THR A 240 19.20 9.99 7.55
C THR A 240 20.05 10.92 6.68
N GLY A 241 20.79 11.84 7.29
CA GLY A 241 21.59 12.85 6.60
C GLY A 241 20.76 14.00 6.01
N GLY A 242 19.63 14.32 6.64
CA GLY A 242 18.76 15.43 6.25
C GLY A 242 17.89 15.17 5.00
N ALA A 243 17.01 16.13 4.70
CA ALA A 243 15.98 15.97 3.67
C ALA A 243 16.57 15.80 2.24
N ASP A 244 17.69 16.46 1.93
CA ASP A 244 18.32 16.40 0.60
C ASP A 244 18.89 15.00 0.28
N SER A 245 19.48 14.32 1.27
CA SER A 245 19.94 12.92 1.17
C SER A 245 18.80 11.98 0.77
N VAL A 246 17.62 12.17 1.38
CA VAL A 246 16.43 11.36 1.08
C VAL A 246 15.81 11.76 -0.26
N ALA A 247 15.77 13.04 -0.61
CA ALA A 247 15.30 13.52 -1.91
C ALA A 247 16.17 13.01 -3.08
N ALA A 248 17.49 12.89 -2.89
CA ALA A 248 18.38 12.26 -3.87
C ALA A 248 18.03 10.78 -4.12
N LYS A 249 17.61 10.05 -3.07
CA LYS A 249 17.10 8.67 -3.17
C LYS A 249 15.77 8.63 -3.92
N VAL A 250 14.82 9.54 -3.65
CA VAL A 250 13.56 9.68 -4.43
C VAL A 250 13.87 9.84 -5.92
N GLU A 251 14.78 10.75 -6.27
CA GLU A 251 15.22 10.97 -7.64
C GLU A 251 15.88 9.75 -8.28
N CYS A 252 16.63 8.96 -7.50
CA CYS A 252 17.18 7.68 -7.96
C CYS A 252 16.07 6.67 -8.28
N VAL A 253 15.07 6.51 -7.41
CA VAL A 253 13.92 5.62 -7.65
C VAL A 253 13.12 6.06 -8.87
N ARG A 254 12.84 7.37 -9.01
CA ARG A 254 12.09 7.93 -10.14
C ARG A 254 12.79 7.66 -11.48
N LYS A 255 14.14 7.73 -11.52
CA LYS A 255 14.95 7.35 -12.69
C LYS A 255 14.83 5.85 -12.99
N LEU A 256 14.95 4.97 -11.99
CA LEU A 256 14.79 3.52 -12.15
C LEU A 256 13.38 3.14 -12.64
N MET A 257 12.33 3.80 -12.15
CA MET A 257 10.95 3.62 -12.62
C MET A 257 10.81 4.04 -14.10
N HIS A 258 11.39 5.18 -14.49
CA HIS A 258 11.38 5.66 -15.86
C HIS A 258 12.11 4.69 -16.80
N GLU A 259 13.32 4.23 -16.44
CA GLU A 259 14.07 3.23 -17.20
C GLU A 259 13.29 1.90 -17.34
N GLN A 260 12.56 1.47 -16.30
CA GLN A 260 11.77 0.24 -16.35
C GLN A 260 10.59 0.35 -17.32
N VAL A 261 9.91 1.50 -17.35
CA VAL A 261 8.87 1.81 -18.36
C VAL A 261 9.49 1.85 -19.76
N GLU A 262 10.60 2.57 -19.96
CA GLU A 262 11.24 2.71 -21.27
C GLU A 262 11.73 1.38 -21.84
N ARG A 263 12.33 0.52 -21.00
CA ARG A 263 12.78 -0.83 -21.38
C ARG A 263 11.63 -1.84 -21.53
N GLY A 264 10.39 -1.47 -21.21
CA GLY A 264 9.23 -2.38 -21.26
C GLY A 264 9.29 -3.50 -20.23
N GLN A 265 10.03 -3.33 -19.14
CA GLN A 265 10.27 -4.37 -18.12
C GLN A 265 9.16 -4.39 -17.07
N MET A 266 7.91 -4.28 -17.50
CA MET A 266 6.71 -4.17 -16.66
C MET A 266 5.87 -5.44 -16.75
N THR A 267 5.28 -5.86 -15.63
CA THR A 267 4.30 -6.96 -15.61
C THR A 267 2.94 -6.50 -16.15
N ARG A 268 2.09 -7.45 -16.53
CA ARG A 268 0.76 -7.15 -17.10
C ARG A 268 -0.08 -6.24 -16.18
N ARG A 269 -0.09 -6.53 -14.87
CA ARG A 269 -0.82 -5.76 -13.86
C ARG A 269 -0.35 -4.32 -13.72
N GLU A 270 0.96 -4.09 -13.84
CA GLU A 270 1.53 -2.74 -13.76
C GLU A 270 1.25 -1.95 -15.04
N LEU A 271 1.26 -2.61 -16.20
CA LEU A 271 0.83 -2.03 -17.46
C LEU A 271 -0.66 -1.64 -17.41
N ASP A 272 -1.53 -2.54 -16.92
CA ASP A 272 -2.96 -2.29 -16.74
C ASP A 272 -3.27 -1.24 -15.65
N ARG A 273 -2.35 -0.99 -14.71
CA ARG A 273 -2.45 0.11 -13.73
C ARG A 273 -2.01 1.44 -14.34
N LEU A 274 -0.92 1.47 -15.11
CA LEU A 274 -0.47 2.66 -15.82
C LEU A 274 -1.42 3.08 -16.95
N LEU A 275 -2.03 2.15 -17.67
CA LEU A 275 -2.99 2.45 -18.72
C LEU A 275 -4.22 3.15 -18.11
N ARG A 276 -4.82 2.59 -17.05
CA ARG A 276 -5.92 3.23 -16.32
C ARG A 276 -5.58 4.63 -15.82
N GLN A 277 -4.42 4.81 -15.19
CA GLN A 277 -3.98 6.15 -14.74
C GLN A 277 -3.83 7.17 -15.89
N VAL A 278 -3.45 6.71 -17.09
CA VAL A 278 -3.38 7.56 -18.29
C VAL A 278 -4.77 7.81 -18.89
N GLU A 279 -5.68 6.83 -18.86
CA GLU A 279 -7.07 6.96 -19.29
C GLU A 279 -7.87 7.91 -18.38
N GLU A 280 -7.73 7.75 -17.06
CA GLU A 280 -8.25 8.67 -16.02
C GLU A 280 -7.72 10.10 -16.20
N ARG A 281 -6.42 10.24 -16.54
CA ARG A 281 -5.85 11.58 -16.83
C ARG A 281 -6.34 12.16 -18.16
N ILE A 282 -6.59 11.34 -19.18
CA ILE A 282 -7.19 11.80 -20.44
C ILE A 282 -8.64 12.24 -20.20
N ALA A 283 -9.43 11.47 -19.45
CA ALA A 283 -10.82 11.80 -19.13
C ALA A 283 -10.95 13.12 -18.33
N SER A 284 -10.15 13.29 -17.28
CA SER A 284 -10.12 14.57 -16.53
C SER A 284 -9.67 15.75 -17.40
N LEU A 285 -8.68 15.56 -18.28
CA LEU A 285 -8.29 16.60 -19.24
C LEU A 285 -9.40 16.92 -20.24
N ASP A 286 -10.20 15.95 -20.68
CA ASP A 286 -11.36 16.22 -21.54
C ASP A 286 -12.47 17.00 -20.80
N GLU A 287 -12.75 16.67 -19.54
CA GLU A 287 -13.67 17.44 -18.69
C GLU A 287 -13.17 18.87 -18.42
N ASP A 288 -11.86 19.05 -18.22
CA ASP A 288 -11.20 20.35 -18.08
C ASP A 288 -11.29 21.17 -19.39
N ILE A 289 -11.04 20.55 -20.56
CA ILE A 289 -11.14 21.19 -21.89
C ILE A 289 -12.57 21.64 -22.17
N ASP A 290 -13.55 20.76 -21.98
CA ASP A 290 -14.97 21.09 -22.17
C ASP A 290 -15.38 22.23 -21.24
N SER A 291 -14.90 22.22 -20.00
CA SER A 291 -15.14 23.29 -19.03
C SER A 291 -14.47 24.61 -19.42
N ALA A 292 -13.24 24.59 -19.94
CA ALA A 292 -12.55 25.78 -20.43
C ALA A 292 -13.28 26.40 -21.64
N LEU A 293 -13.70 25.58 -22.60
CA LEU A 293 -14.45 26.00 -23.79
C LEU A 293 -15.82 26.60 -23.41
N ARG A 294 -16.59 25.94 -22.52
CA ARG A 294 -17.89 26.46 -22.02
C ARG A 294 -17.75 27.80 -21.29
N ASN A 295 -16.59 28.09 -20.70
CA ASN A 295 -16.28 29.34 -20.01
C ASN A 295 -15.49 30.34 -20.89
N ALA A 296 -15.41 30.13 -22.21
CA ALA A 296 -14.67 30.97 -23.17
C ALA A 296 -13.18 31.19 -22.85
N ARG A 297 -12.54 30.26 -22.13
CA ARG A 297 -11.10 30.29 -21.80
C ARG A 297 -10.27 29.57 -22.84
N GLU A 298 -10.27 30.09 -24.06
CA GLU A 298 -9.61 29.43 -25.21
C GLU A 298 -8.11 29.18 -24.99
N GLY A 299 -7.41 30.08 -24.28
CA GLY A 299 -6.00 29.91 -23.90
C GLY A 299 -5.75 28.75 -22.93
N ASP A 300 -6.65 28.49 -21.98
CA ASP A 300 -6.58 27.31 -21.12
C ASP A 300 -6.88 26.04 -21.91
N ALA A 301 -7.90 26.06 -22.77
CA ALA A 301 -8.24 24.91 -23.62
C ALA A 301 -7.06 24.48 -24.49
N GLY A 302 -6.34 25.41 -25.13
CA GLY A 302 -5.14 25.11 -25.92
C GLY A 302 -3.96 24.56 -25.11
N ARG A 303 -3.83 24.95 -23.83
CA ARG A 303 -2.84 24.38 -22.89
C ARG A 303 -3.23 22.97 -22.47
N LEU A 304 -4.51 22.70 -22.24
CA LEU A 304 -5.03 21.41 -21.80
C LEU A 304 -5.03 20.36 -22.94
N THR A 305 -5.40 20.73 -24.18
CA THR A 305 -5.24 19.84 -25.34
C THR A 305 -3.77 19.43 -25.54
N SER A 306 -2.85 20.38 -25.37
CA SER A 306 -1.39 20.12 -25.39
C SER A 306 -0.89 19.21 -24.26
N GLN A 307 -1.66 19.03 -23.17
CA GLN A 307 -1.42 17.98 -22.17
C GLN A 307 -2.06 16.65 -22.58
N LYS A 308 -3.28 16.68 -23.13
CA LYS A 308 -4.01 15.48 -23.59
C LYS A 308 -3.23 14.74 -24.68
N GLU A 309 -2.71 15.43 -25.69
CA GLU A 309 -1.90 14.82 -26.75
C GLU A 309 -0.70 14.04 -26.21
N LYS A 310 -0.03 14.57 -25.17
CA LYS A 310 1.10 13.92 -24.51
C LYS A 310 0.66 12.73 -23.66
N ALA A 311 -0.51 12.80 -23.03
CA ALA A 311 -1.11 11.67 -22.33
C ALA A 311 -1.52 10.55 -23.32
N GLU A 312 -2.13 10.88 -24.46
CA GLU A 312 -2.42 9.91 -25.53
C GLU A 312 -1.15 9.28 -26.12
N ALA A 313 -0.09 10.08 -26.33
CA ALA A 313 1.21 9.56 -26.78
C ALA A 313 1.80 8.58 -25.76
N ARG A 314 1.65 8.86 -24.45
CA ARG A 314 2.00 7.91 -23.38
C ARG A 314 1.12 6.66 -23.41
N ARG A 315 -0.18 6.77 -23.66
CA ARG A 315 -1.09 5.62 -23.77
C ARG A 315 -0.68 4.69 -24.91
N ARG A 316 -0.48 5.23 -26.13
CA ARG A 316 0.03 4.50 -27.31
C ARG A 316 1.38 3.82 -27.04
N MET A 317 2.27 4.48 -26.30
CA MET A 317 3.59 3.96 -25.91
C MET A 317 3.52 2.83 -24.85
N LEU A 318 2.42 2.72 -24.11
CA LEU A 318 2.15 1.60 -23.19
C LEU A 318 1.38 0.46 -23.89
N GLU A 319 0.34 0.79 -24.67
CA GLU A 319 -0.43 -0.14 -25.52
C GLU A 319 0.48 -1.01 -26.41
N GLY A 320 1.54 -0.42 -26.98
CA GLY A 320 2.49 -1.09 -27.85
C GLY A 320 3.57 -1.94 -27.16
N ARG A 321 3.46 -2.25 -25.86
CA ARG A 321 4.46 -3.02 -25.10
C ARG A 321 3.95 -4.39 -24.69
N GLU A 322 4.75 -5.43 -24.97
CA GLU A 322 4.49 -6.77 -24.43
C GLU A 322 4.72 -6.80 -22.93
N ALA A 323 3.79 -7.43 -22.20
CA ALA A 323 3.87 -7.55 -20.76
C ALA A 323 4.86 -8.67 -20.34
N ARG A 324 5.78 -8.34 -19.43
CA ARG A 324 6.68 -9.33 -18.81
C ARG A 324 5.87 -10.31 -17.95
N PRO A 325 6.19 -11.62 -17.95
CA PRO A 325 5.69 -12.52 -16.90
C PRO A 325 6.14 -12.02 -15.52
N SER A 326 5.30 -12.23 -14.50
CA SER A 326 5.58 -11.86 -13.10
C SER A 326 6.92 -12.42 -12.58
N HIS A 327 7.46 -11.75 -11.57
CA HIS A 327 8.71 -12.12 -10.93
C HIS A 327 8.57 -13.46 -10.19
N THR A 328 9.65 -14.24 -10.10
CA THR A 328 9.65 -15.51 -9.33
C THR A 328 9.63 -15.25 -7.82
N LEU A 329 9.20 -16.23 -7.03
CA LEU A 329 9.38 -16.21 -5.58
C LEU A 329 10.86 -16.38 -5.20
N LYS A 330 11.31 -15.81 -4.08
CA LYS A 330 12.70 -15.95 -3.60
C LYS A 330 13.06 -17.43 -3.38
N HIS A 331 12.10 -18.21 -2.88
CA HIS A 331 12.28 -19.63 -2.58
C HIS A 331 11.58 -20.57 -3.58
N GLU A 332 11.24 -20.09 -4.80
CA GLU A 332 10.48 -20.81 -5.84
C GLU A 332 10.96 -22.25 -6.07
N ALA A 333 12.28 -22.48 -6.10
CA ALA A 333 12.86 -23.82 -6.32
C ALA A 333 12.59 -24.79 -5.15
N ARG A 334 12.68 -24.32 -3.89
CA ARG A 334 12.38 -25.13 -2.70
C ARG A 334 10.88 -25.38 -2.60
N ILE A 335 10.07 -24.33 -2.76
CA ILE A 335 8.61 -24.41 -2.82
C ILE A 335 8.16 -25.40 -3.90
N THR A 336 8.76 -25.37 -5.09
CA THR A 336 8.46 -26.32 -6.18
C THR A 336 8.81 -27.77 -5.82
N ALA A 337 9.91 -28.00 -5.09
CA ALA A 337 10.28 -29.33 -4.62
C ALA A 337 9.30 -29.86 -3.55
N LEU A 338 8.90 -29.02 -2.58
CA LEU A 338 7.90 -29.38 -1.57
C LEU A 338 6.53 -29.65 -2.21
N ARG A 339 6.07 -28.78 -3.12
CA ARG A 339 4.85 -28.97 -3.94
C ARG A 339 4.92 -30.23 -4.85
N ALA A 340 6.11 -30.79 -5.08
CA ALA A 340 6.27 -32.09 -5.75
C ALA A 340 6.16 -33.27 -4.77
N GLN A 341 6.70 -33.15 -3.56
CA GLN A 341 6.57 -34.15 -2.47
C GLN A 341 5.15 -34.23 -1.89
N LEU A 342 4.44 -33.11 -1.81
CA LEU A 342 3.04 -33.02 -1.39
C LEU A 342 2.07 -33.71 -2.37
N ARG A 343 2.46 -33.82 -3.65
CA ARG A 343 1.61 -34.33 -4.74
C ARG A 343 1.18 -35.80 -4.60
N PRO A 344 2.05 -36.77 -4.25
CA PRO A 344 1.61 -38.12 -3.91
C PRO A 344 0.73 -38.15 -2.65
N LEU A 345 0.99 -37.34 -1.63
CA LEU A 345 0.20 -37.31 -0.39
C LEU A 345 -1.24 -36.85 -0.65
N LEU A 346 -1.44 -35.79 -1.45
CA LEU A 346 -2.77 -35.34 -1.87
C LEU A 346 -3.52 -36.38 -2.72
N LYS A 347 -2.80 -37.18 -3.53
CA LYS A 347 -3.40 -38.30 -4.27
C LYS A 347 -3.79 -39.46 -3.34
N LEU A 348 -2.95 -39.76 -2.35
CA LEU A 348 -3.21 -40.77 -1.34
C LEU A 348 -4.50 -40.41 -0.59
N GLU A 349 -4.55 -39.22 0.01
CA GLU A 349 -5.73 -38.64 0.68
C GLU A 349 -7.02 -38.73 -0.15
N GLN A 350 -6.97 -38.35 -1.43
CA GLN A 350 -8.11 -38.45 -2.34
C GLN A 350 -8.53 -39.90 -2.62
N SER A 351 -7.59 -40.83 -2.70
CA SER A 351 -7.84 -42.26 -2.97
C SER A 351 -8.26 -43.07 -1.72
N THR A 352 -7.92 -42.59 -0.52
CA THR A 352 -8.23 -43.27 0.75
C THR A 352 -9.44 -42.67 1.47
N ARG A 353 -10.13 -41.69 0.86
CA ARG A 353 -11.30 -41.02 1.44
C ARG A 353 -12.48 -41.99 1.57
N GLY A 354 -12.61 -42.62 2.75
CA GLY A 354 -13.58 -43.69 3.04
C GLY A 354 -12.98 -45.10 3.14
N LYS A 355 -11.65 -45.26 3.10
CA LYS A 355 -10.94 -46.53 3.27
C LYS A 355 -10.06 -46.49 4.53
N LEU A 356 -9.97 -47.62 5.25
CA LEU A 356 -9.00 -47.80 6.33
C LEU A 356 -7.56 -47.66 5.80
N LEU A 357 -6.86 -46.65 6.32
CA LEU A 357 -5.45 -46.38 6.08
C LEU A 357 -4.57 -47.35 6.88
N SER A 358 -3.44 -47.77 6.31
CA SER A 358 -2.39 -48.45 7.07
C SER A 358 -1.58 -47.43 7.89
N ILE A 359 -0.94 -47.90 8.96
CA ILE A 359 -0.13 -47.07 9.88
C ILE A 359 0.96 -46.27 9.14
N LYS A 360 1.48 -46.79 8.01
CA LYS A 360 2.44 -46.08 7.16
C LYS A 360 1.79 -44.93 6.42
N GLU A 361 0.66 -45.17 5.75
CA GLU A 361 -0.09 -44.14 5.02
C GLU A 361 -0.60 -43.05 5.99
N THR A 362 -1.01 -43.40 7.22
CA THR A 362 -1.36 -42.42 8.26
C THR A 362 -0.16 -41.56 8.66
N LYS A 363 1.04 -42.15 8.79
CA LYS A 363 2.27 -41.38 9.12
C LYS A 363 2.73 -40.50 7.97
N GLU A 364 2.56 -40.93 6.72
CA GLU A 364 2.85 -40.14 5.52
C GLU A 364 1.84 -38.99 5.36
N LEU A 365 0.57 -39.20 5.68
CA LEU A 365 -0.42 -38.12 5.75
C LEU A 365 -0.15 -37.15 6.90
N ALA A 366 0.34 -37.59 8.06
CA ALA A 366 0.75 -36.68 9.13
C ALA A 366 1.94 -35.76 8.74
N ALA A 367 2.76 -36.16 7.75
CA ALA A 367 3.82 -35.32 7.20
C ALA A 367 3.32 -34.30 6.16
N LYS A 368 2.06 -34.39 5.71
CA LYS A 368 1.44 -33.45 4.76
C LYS A 368 1.38 -32.04 5.33
N ASP A 369 1.01 -31.93 6.61
CA ASP A 369 0.66 -30.63 7.20
C ASP A 369 1.93 -29.80 7.48
N GLY A 370 3.01 -30.41 7.98
CA GLY A 370 4.32 -29.76 8.07
C GLY A 370 4.93 -29.40 6.70
N LEU A 371 4.59 -30.11 5.62
CA LEU A 371 4.96 -29.71 4.26
C LEU A 371 4.13 -28.53 3.74
N LEU A 372 2.90 -28.35 4.23
CA LEU A 372 2.07 -27.17 3.93
C LEU A 372 2.55 -25.95 4.72
N GLU A 373 2.95 -26.14 5.98
CA GLU A 373 3.58 -25.14 6.85
C GLU A 373 4.90 -24.64 6.24
N GLU A 374 5.84 -25.54 5.88
CA GLU A 374 7.11 -25.14 5.22
C GLU A 374 6.87 -24.42 3.88
N ILE A 375 5.83 -24.79 3.12
CA ILE A 375 5.44 -24.06 1.90
C ILE A 375 4.91 -22.66 2.25
N SER A 376 4.07 -22.53 3.27
CA SER A 376 3.49 -21.25 3.71
C SER A 376 4.57 -20.26 4.18
N ASP A 377 5.50 -20.73 5.01
CA ASP A 377 6.61 -19.92 5.53
C ASP A 377 7.54 -19.44 4.41
N LEU A 378 7.87 -20.31 3.46
CA LEU A 378 8.71 -19.97 2.31
C LEU A 378 7.99 -19.08 1.29
N GLU A 379 6.67 -19.20 1.17
CA GLU A 379 5.85 -18.27 0.39
C GLU A 379 5.86 -16.88 1.06
N GLY A 380 5.60 -16.79 2.38
CA GLY A 380 5.68 -15.54 3.15
C GLY A 380 7.05 -14.86 3.10
N ALA A 381 8.13 -15.61 3.36
CA ALA A 381 9.50 -15.13 3.25
C ALA A 381 9.88 -14.67 1.82
N SER A 382 9.13 -15.09 0.80
CA SER A 382 9.32 -14.68 -0.60
C SER A 382 8.71 -13.31 -0.95
N ARG A 383 7.98 -12.65 -0.05
CA ARG A 383 7.40 -11.30 -0.24
C ARG A 383 8.48 -10.25 -0.55
N GLY A 384 8.15 -9.27 -1.37
CA GLY A 384 8.97 -8.09 -1.67
C GLY A 384 9.04 -7.09 -0.52
N TRP A 385 9.91 -6.09 -0.63
CA TRP A 385 10.09 -5.06 0.42
C TRP A 385 8.93 -4.07 0.53
N PHE A 386 8.35 -3.70 -0.61
CA PHE A 386 7.20 -2.77 -0.68
C PHE A 386 6.13 -3.33 -1.62
N GLU A 387 5.84 -4.62 -1.47
CA GLU A 387 4.89 -5.36 -2.30
C GLU A 387 3.48 -5.30 -1.66
N GLU A 388 2.53 -4.70 -2.37
CA GLU A 388 1.09 -4.68 -2.04
C GLU A 388 0.53 -6.11 -1.95
N ASP A 389 -0.38 -6.39 -1.02
CA ASP A 389 -0.96 -7.74 -0.83
C ASP A 389 -1.60 -8.30 -2.10
N ASP A 390 -2.40 -7.50 -2.79
CA ASP A 390 -3.01 -7.81 -4.10
C ASP A 390 -1.98 -8.22 -5.17
N ALA A 391 -0.76 -7.69 -5.09
CA ALA A 391 0.33 -8.01 -6.01
C ALA A 391 1.07 -9.29 -5.57
N PHE A 392 1.32 -9.44 -4.27
CA PHE A 392 1.93 -10.63 -3.68
C PHE A 392 1.08 -11.88 -3.88
N GLU A 393 -0.22 -11.83 -3.55
CA GLU A 393 -1.17 -12.93 -3.81
C GLU A 393 -1.19 -13.37 -5.27
N ALA A 394 -1.04 -12.41 -6.18
CA ALA A 394 -1.03 -12.68 -7.61
C ALA A 394 0.27 -13.36 -8.04
N ARG A 395 1.41 -12.93 -7.49
CA ARG A 395 2.70 -13.60 -7.70
C ARG A 395 2.69 -15.01 -7.12
N LEU A 396 2.01 -15.24 -5.99
CA LEU A 396 1.72 -16.58 -5.45
C LEU A 396 0.81 -17.40 -6.38
N ARG A 397 -0.29 -16.83 -6.89
CA ARG A 397 -1.17 -17.50 -7.88
C ARG A 397 -0.41 -17.90 -9.13
N ASP A 398 0.32 -16.97 -9.74
CA ASP A 398 1.16 -17.22 -10.91
C ASP A 398 2.21 -18.31 -10.64
N SER A 399 2.86 -18.31 -9.47
CA SER A 399 3.77 -19.39 -9.02
C SER A 399 3.05 -20.74 -8.93
N ARG A 400 1.83 -20.78 -8.36
CA ARG A 400 1.01 -21.99 -8.22
C ARG A 400 0.50 -22.50 -9.58
N GLU A 401 0.29 -21.60 -10.56
CA GLU A 401 -0.23 -21.87 -11.91
C GLU A 401 0.84 -22.20 -12.97
N ARG A 402 2.09 -21.73 -12.82
CA ARG A 402 3.28 -22.07 -13.68
C ARG A 402 3.70 -23.55 -13.66
N ARG A 403 2.84 -24.41 -13.14
CA ARG A 403 3.01 -25.82 -12.81
C ARG A 403 3.06 -26.71 -14.06
N ASN A 404 4.24 -26.77 -14.68
CA ASN A 404 4.69 -27.72 -15.72
C ASN A 404 3.73 -28.04 -16.89
N PRO A 405 4.13 -27.81 -18.17
CA PRO A 405 3.37 -28.31 -19.30
C PRO A 405 3.23 -29.86 -19.24
N PRO A 406 2.11 -30.43 -19.70
CA PRO A 406 1.85 -31.87 -19.66
C PRO A 406 2.67 -32.63 -20.72
N GLY A 407 4.00 -32.61 -20.59
CA GLY A 407 4.89 -32.86 -21.73
C GLY A 407 6.32 -33.31 -21.40
N LYS A 408 6.56 -33.97 -20.26
CA LYS A 408 7.75 -34.82 -20.08
C LYS A 408 7.42 -36.06 -19.25
N ALA A 409 6.88 -37.07 -19.94
CA ALA A 409 6.92 -38.43 -19.43
C ALA A 409 8.40 -38.85 -19.27
N ALA A 410 8.73 -39.54 -18.17
CA ALA A 410 9.93 -40.36 -18.16
C ALA A 410 9.80 -41.42 -19.28
N PRO A 411 10.91 -41.86 -19.92
CA PRO A 411 10.86 -42.87 -20.97
C PRO A 411 10.49 -44.24 -20.38
N GLY A 412 9.18 -44.47 -20.23
CA GLY A 412 8.61 -45.73 -19.76
C GLY A 412 8.74 -46.80 -20.82
N GLY A 413 9.88 -47.51 -20.81
CA GLY A 413 10.13 -48.67 -21.66
C GLY A 413 9.05 -49.74 -21.46
N LYS A 414 8.21 -49.92 -22.47
CA LYS A 414 7.06 -50.84 -22.46
C LYS A 414 7.26 -51.87 -23.57
N GLY A 415 7.25 -53.17 -23.26
CA GLY A 415 7.16 -54.22 -24.29
C GLY A 415 8.17 -55.38 -24.22
N THR A 416 8.13 -56.14 -23.13
CA THR A 416 7.92 -57.61 -23.16
C THR A 416 8.58 -58.45 -24.29
N LYS A 417 9.50 -59.36 -23.91
CA LYS A 417 9.42 -60.81 -24.22
C LYS A 417 10.54 -61.64 -23.55
N ASN A 418 10.13 -62.61 -22.72
CA ASN A 418 10.77 -63.92 -22.65
C ASN A 418 10.47 -64.68 -23.98
N PRO A 419 11.25 -65.69 -24.42
CA PRO A 419 11.96 -66.68 -23.60
C PRO A 419 13.42 -66.98 -24.03
N GLY A 420 14.09 -67.93 -23.34
CA GLY A 420 15.31 -68.55 -23.85
C GLY A 420 16.28 -69.06 -22.78
N THR A 421 16.25 -70.37 -22.51
CA THR A 421 17.34 -71.09 -21.83
C THR A 421 18.60 -71.15 -22.71
N GLY A 422 19.81 -70.91 -22.17
CA GLY A 422 21.03 -71.14 -22.97
C GLY A 422 22.39 -70.69 -22.39
N SER A 423 23.07 -71.61 -21.71
CA SER A 423 24.52 -71.92 -21.89
C SER A 423 25.56 -70.80 -22.16
N ARG A 424 26.52 -70.64 -21.21
CA ARG A 424 27.98 -70.36 -21.40
C ARG A 424 28.35 -69.01 -22.08
N SER A 425 29.30 -68.22 -21.58
CA SER A 425 30.68 -68.65 -21.28
C SER A 425 31.47 -67.58 -20.49
N ALA A 426 32.73 -67.91 -20.15
CA ALA A 426 33.74 -67.14 -19.41
C ALA A 426 34.15 -65.80 -20.07
N GLY A 427 34.84 -64.88 -19.39
CA GLY A 427 35.37 -64.93 -18.01
C GLY A 427 36.20 -63.68 -17.64
N ASP A 428 36.86 -63.74 -16.48
CA ASP A 428 37.91 -62.88 -15.87
C ASP A 428 37.77 -61.33 -15.96
N VAL A 429 37.82 -60.54 -14.89
CA VAL A 429 38.52 -60.57 -13.57
C VAL A 429 40.02 -60.24 -13.64
N ALA A 430 40.35 -58.94 -13.64
CA ALA A 430 41.52 -58.33 -12.99
C ALA A 430 41.47 -56.79 -13.12
N TRP A 431 42.10 -55.96 -12.29
CA TRP A 431 42.39 -55.84 -10.86
C TRP A 431 43.00 -54.41 -10.70
N LEU A 432 43.18 -53.92 -9.47
CA LEU A 432 43.60 -52.56 -9.08
C LEU A 432 45.09 -52.22 -9.44
N THR A 433 45.67 -50.98 -9.43
CA THR A 433 45.17 -49.59 -9.24
C THR A 433 46.01 -48.48 -9.96
N PRO A 434 46.82 -47.57 -9.33
CA PRO A 434 46.48 -46.13 -9.38
C PRO A 434 47.56 -45.14 -9.88
N GLY A 435 47.11 -43.93 -10.25
CA GLY A 435 47.94 -42.70 -10.27
C GLY A 435 48.19 -42.11 -11.66
N GLY A 436 48.12 -40.77 -11.77
CA GLY A 436 48.39 -40.04 -13.01
C GLY A 436 47.92 -38.59 -12.96
N LEU A 437 48.84 -37.65 -12.70
CA LEU A 437 48.55 -36.20 -12.61
C LEU A 437 48.84 -35.46 -13.93
N ALA A 438 47.90 -34.59 -14.29
CA ALA A 438 48.07 -33.28 -14.95
C ALA A 438 49.03 -33.11 -16.15
N ALA A 439 48.43 -32.91 -17.33
CA ALA A 439 48.93 -32.13 -18.48
C ALA A 439 47.67 -31.49 -19.14
N LYS A 440 47.50 -30.20 -19.47
CA LYS A 440 48.35 -29.12 -20.04
C LYS A 440 49.04 -29.57 -21.35
N GLN A 441 48.97 -28.87 -22.48
CA GLN A 441 48.34 -27.60 -22.91
C GLN A 441 48.25 -27.66 -24.48
N THR A 442 47.70 -26.76 -25.31
CA THR A 442 47.43 -25.30 -25.29
C THR A 442 46.34 -24.95 -26.36
N ALA A 443 46.27 -23.68 -26.82
CA ALA A 443 45.52 -23.13 -27.96
C ALA A 443 44.00 -22.84 -27.74
N LEU A 444 43.41 -21.78 -28.31
CA LEU A 444 43.95 -20.70 -29.18
C LEU A 444 43.97 -19.33 -28.46
N GLY A 445 44.59 -18.31 -29.08
CA GLY A 445 44.55 -16.93 -28.60
C GLY A 445 44.35 -15.90 -29.71
N LYS A 446 43.79 -14.74 -29.31
CA LYS A 446 43.82 -13.41 -29.96
C LYS A 446 43.59 -13.29 -31.48
N LYS A 447 42.57 -12.49 -31.84
CA LYS A 447 42.78 -11.25 -32.62
C LYS A 447 41.66 -10.22 -32.35
N ALA A 448 41.89 -8.97 -32.70
CA ALA A 448 41.01 -7.85 -32.37
C ALA A 448 40.99 -6.77 -33.48
N SER A 449 39.84 -6.15 -33.67
CA SER A 449 39.55 -4.98 -34.52
C SER A 449 38.07 -4.62 -34.35
N ALA A 450 37.58 -3.40 -34.51
CA ALA A 450 38.12 -2.03 -34.46
C ALA A 450 36.90 -1.09 -34.43
N ALA A 451 37.02 0.16 -33.98
CA ALA A 451 35.85 0.98 -33.66
C ALA A 451 35.10 1.54 -34.88
N SER A 452 33.77 1.69 -34.75
CA SER A 452 33.01 2.74 -35.41
C SER A 452 32.19 3.49 -34.34
N LYS A 453 32.14 4.83 -34.43
CA LYS A 453 31.42 5.69 -33.48
C LYS A 453 30.09 6.14 -34.11
N SER A 454 28.99 5.97 -33.38
CA SER A 454 27.76 6.74 -33.57
C SER A 454 27.40 7.45 -32.27
N LYS A 455 27.01 8.72 -32.36
CA LYS A 455 26.52 9.48 -31.19
C LYS A 455 25.06 9.10 -30.92
N PRO A 456 24.64 8.78 -29.69
CA PRO A 456 23.25 9.01 -29.30
C PRO A 456 22.98 10.51 -29.38
N LYS A 457 21.86 10.92 -29.97
CA LYS A 457 21.41 12.32 -29.89
C LYS A 457 20.90 12.59 -28.48
N SER A 458 21.24 13.74 -27.91
CA SER A 458 20.59 14.22 -26.70
C SER A 458 19.09 14.40 -26.96
N GLY A 459 18.26 13.67 -26.22
CA GLY A 459 16.80 13.79 -26.20
C GLY A 459 16.26 14.25 -24.83
N GLY A 460 17.12 14.66 -23.91
CA GLY A 460 16.72 15.19 -22.62
C GLY A 460 16.13 16.59 -22.78
N GLY A 461 14.88 16.79 -22.34
CA GLY A 461 14.24 18.11 -22.32
C GLY A 461 12.73 18.08 -22.12
N VAL A 462 12.00 17.12 -22.73
CA VAL A 462 10.52 17.16 -22.74
C VAL A 462 9.87 16.32 -21.63
N PHE A 463 10.48 15.19 -21.23
CA PHE A 463 9.87 14.29 -20.24
C PHE A 463 10.00 14.81 -18.79
N ALA A 464 11.09 15.51 -18.46
CA ALA A 464 11.32 16.05 -17.12
C ALA A 464 10.27 17.10 -16.72
N ALA A 465 9.93 18.02 -17.64
CA ALA A 465 8.96 19.09 -17.41
C ALA A 465 7.53 18.58 -17.11
N MET A 466 7.21 17.33 -17.45
CA MET A 466 5.85 16.77 -17.28
C MET A 466 5.67 15.94 -16.00
N MET A 467 6.71 15.80 -15.18
CA MET A 467 6.64 15.23 -13.82
C MET A 467 6.80 16.32 -12.73
N ILE A 468 6.91 17.59 -13.11
CA ILE A 468 7.15 18.74 -12.22
C ILE A 468 5.93 19.66 -12.10
N GLY A 469 5.08 19.74 -13.14
CA GLY A 469 3.95 20.69 -13.20
C GLY A 469 2.72 20.31 -12.36
N SER A 470 2.89 20.02 -11.08
CA SER A 470 1.81 19.77 -10.13
C SER A 470 2.12 20.18 -8.68
N ASP A 471 2.99 21.18 -8.48
CA ASP A 471 3.03 21.92 -7.22
C ASP A 471 3.50 23.37 -7.43
N SER A 472 3.03 24.26 -6.56
CA SER A 472 3.35 25.71 -6.49
C SER A 472 3.19 26.57 -7.76
N ASP A 473 2.05 27.27 -7.86
CA ASP A 473 1.95 28.62 -8.45
C ASP A 473 1.06 29.44 -7.50
N SER A 474 1.64 30.39 -6.75
CA SER A 474 0.93 31.22 -5.77
C SER A 474 1.71 32.50 -5.43
N ASP A 475 1.65 33.47 -6.34
CA ASP A 475 1.71 34.93 -6.11
C ASP A 475 0.95 35.63 -7.26
#